data_AF-A0A519YR83-F1
#
_entry.id   AF-A0A519YR83-F1
#
_cell.length_a   1.000
_cell.length_b   1.000
_cell.length_c   1.000
_cell.angle_alpha   90.00
_cell.angle_beta   90.00
_cell.angle_gamma   90.00
#
_symmetry.space_group_name_H-M   'P 1'
#
loop_
_entity.id
_entity.type
_entity.pdbx_description
1 polymer ?
#
loop_
_entity_poly.entity_id
_entity_poly.type
_entity_poly.pdbx_seq_one_letter_code
_entity_poly.pdbx_strand_id
1 'polypeptide(L)'
;MMDSNQNNPLASLEEWEDDVLQRYPEPDSIATAKTTDEYRNYEEPGRDTVKEFYRLNHTYQTYDFVQEKRNNYLKFDKKEMPIWEAFQFLNQLVDDSDPDTDLDQF
;
A
#
# COMPACT_ATOMS: atom_id res chain seq x y z
N MET A 1 -54.28 8.36 6.63
CA MET A 1 -53.06 9.07 7.06
C MET A 1 -51.94 8.05 6.98
N MET A 2 -51.03 8.17 6.00
CA MET A 2 -49.92 7.23 5.85
C MET A 2 -48.86 7.58 6.89
N ASP A 3 -48.56 6.62 7.75
CA ASP A 3 -47.61 6.71 8.85
C ASP A 3 -46.19 6.75 8.27
N SER A 4 -45.55 7.92 8.32
CA SER A 4 -44.28 8.21 7.65
C SER A 4 -43.04 7.64 8.37
N ASN A 5 -43.22 6.68 9.28
CA ASN A 5 -42.21 6.33 10.28
C ASN A 5 -41.65 4.90 10.20
N GLN A 6 -41.85 4.18 9.09
CA GLN A 6 -41.54 2.74 9.01
C GLN A 6 -40.20 2.36 8.35
N ASN A 7 -39.39 3.31 7.86
CA ASN A 7 -38.16 3.00 7.11
C ASN A 7 -36.91 3.73 7.62
N ASN A 8 -36.80 4.04 8.91
CA ASN A 8 -35.56 4.61 9.45
C ASN A 8 -34.74 3.51 10.17
N PRO A 9 -33.65 3.00 9.56
CA PRO A 9 -32.84 1.94 10.16
C PRO A 9 -31.99 2.41 11.35
N LEU A 10 -31.91 3.72 11.59
CA LEU A 10 -31.15 4.34 12.68
C LEU A 10 -32.11 4.98 13.69
N ALA A 11 -31.77 4.86 14.98
CA ALA A 11 -32.52 5.50 16.06
C ALA A 11 -32.26 7.02 16.11
N SER A 12 -31.05 7.46 15.73
CA SER A 12 -30.68 8.86 15.52
C SER A 12 -29.51 8.96 14.53
N LEU A 13 -29.24 10.17 14.02
CA LEU A 13 -28.05 10.41 13.18
C LEU A 13 -26.74 10.26 13.98
N GLU A 14 -26.79 10.40 15.31
CA GLU A 14 -25.63 10.21 16.19
C GLU A 14 -25.13 8.77 16.17
N GLU A 15 -26.01 7.76 16.02
CA GLU A 15 -25.57 6.35 15.87
C GLU A 15 -24.66 6.15 14.65
N TRP A 16 -24.87 6.91 13.58
CA TRP A 16 -24.02 6.86 12.40
C TRP A 16 -22.70 7.61 12.62
N GLU A 17 -22.74 8.75 13.31
CA GLU A 17 -21.52 9.51 13.65
C GLU A 17 -20.60 8.70 14.57
N ASP A 18 -21.15 8.01 15.57
CA ASP A 18 -20.41 7.14 16.49
C ASP A 18 -19.79 5.92 15.77
N ASP A 19 -20.55 5.27 14.87
CA ASP A 19 -20.05 4.14 14.07
C ASP A 19 -18.94 4.57 13.09
N VAL A 20 -19.05 5.76 12.51
CA VAL A 20 -18.01 6.34 11.65
C VAL A 20 -16.75 6.64 12.47
N LEU A 21 -16.86 7.25 13.65
CA LEU A 21 -15.73 7.54 14.53
C LEU A 21 -15.04 6.28 15.05
N GLN A 22 -15.80 5.22 15.32
CA GLN A 22 -15.24 3.94 15.75
C GLN A 22 -14.45 3.26 14.62
N ARG A 23 -14.95 3.32 13.37
CA ARG A 23 -14.30 2.72 12.20
C ARG A 23 -13.12 3.54 11.68
N TYR A 24 -13.21 4.86 11.80
CA TYR A 24 -12.19 5.82 11.38
C TYR A 24 -11.82 6.75 12.54
N PRO A 25 -11.07 6.24 13.53
CA PRO A 25 -10.56 7.09 14.60
C PRO A 25 -9.66 8.20 14.03
N GLU A 26 -9.50 9.28 14.79
CA GLU A 26 -8.58 10.35 14.43
C GLU A 26 -7.17 9.78 14.21
N PRO A 27 -6.42 10.22 13.18
CA PRO A 27 -5.10 9.68 12.85
C PRO A 27 -4.15 9.66 14.04
N ASP A 28 -4.20 10.72 14.87
CA ASP A 28 -3.39 10.89 16.08
C ASP A 28 -3.68 9.83 17.16
N SER A 29 -4.85 9.20 17.12
CA SER A 29 -5.24 8.11 18.03
C SER A 29 -4.79 6.72 17.56
N ILE A 30 -4.43 6.58 16.28
CA ILE A 30 -4.03 5.31 15.65
C ILE A 30 -2.52 5.26 15.42
N ALA A 31 -1.95 6.33 14.86
CA ALA A 31 -0.53 6.44 14.52
C ALA A 31 0.30 6.90 15.75
N THR A 32 0.28 6.12 16.81
CA THR A 32 0.98 6.45 18.07
C THR A 32 2.47 6.10 18.06
N ALA A 33 2.92 5.30 17.09
CA ALA A 33 4.27 4.73 17.06
C ALA A 33 5.28 5.51 16.21
N LYS A 34 4.84 6.23 15.18
CA LYS A 34 5.68 7.06 14.30
C LYS A 34 4.93 8.34 13.93
N THR A 35 5.61 9.47 14.03
CA THR A 35 5.16 10.74 13.50
C THR A 35 5.26 10.74 11.97
N THR A 36 4.51 11.61 11.30
CA THR A 36 4.51 11.72 9.83
C THR A 36 5.90 11.95 9.24
N ASP A 37 6.76 12.66 9.96
CA ASP A 37 8.12 13.02 9.53
C ASP A 37 9.11 11.84 9.62
N GLU A 38 8.77 10.78 10.37
CA GLU A 38 9.57 9.58 10.53
C GLU A 38 9.32 8.52 9.44
N TYR A 39 8.27 8.71 8.63
CA TYR A 39 8.03 7.88 7.45
C TYR A 39 8.93 8.31 6.29
N ARG A 40 9.42 7.34 5.52
CA ARG A 40 10.28 7.50 4.34
C ARG A 40 11.59 8.23 4.64
N ASN A 41 12.17 7.98 5.80
CA ASN A 41 13.50 8.47 6.13
C ASN A 41 14.59 7.68 5.37
N TYR A 42 15.22 8.34 4.39
CA TYR A 42 16.32 7.77 3.59
C TYR A 42 17.72 8.21 4.06
N GLU A 43 17.82 9.11 5.06
CA GLU A 43 19.10 9.55 5.65
C GLU A 43 19.63 8.52 6.65
N GLU A 44 18.74 8.01 7.50
CA GLU A 44 18.99 6.90 8.43
C GLU A 44 17.95 5.80 8.18
N PRO A 45 17.99 5.13 7.02
CA PRO A 45 17.04 4.06 6.75
C PRO A 45 17.27 2.94 7.77
N GLY A 46 16.20 2.44 8.37
CA GLY A 46 16.28 1.30 9.31
C GLY A 46 16.83 0.02 8.68
N ARG A 47 16.97 0.01 7.34
CA ARG A 47 17.52 -1.07 6.52
C ARG A 47 18.64 -0.59 5.60
N ASP A 48 19.79 -1.24 5.69
CA ASP A 48 20.96 -0.96 4.83
C ASP A 48 20.73 -1.32 3.35
N THR A 49 19.76 -2.18 3.05
CA THR A 49 19.48 -2.68 1.69
C THR A 49 18.94 -1.59 0.75
N VAL A 50 18.19 -0.61 1.28
CA VAL A 50 17.54 0.44 0.49
C VAL A 50 18.56 1.30 -0.27
N LYS A 51 19.66 1.67 0.41
CA LYS A 51 20.71 2.49 -0.19
C LYS A 51 21.41 1.77 -1.34
N GLU A 52 21.70 0.48 -1.16
CA GLU A 52 22.33 -0.34 -2.19
C GLU A 52 21.38 -0.59 -3.37
N PHE A 53 20.09 -0.82 -3.09
CA PHE A 53 19.05 -0.93 -4.12
C PHE A 53 19.02 0.30 -5.03
N TYR A 54 18.94 1.51 -4.45
CA TYR A 54 18.94 2.74 -5.24
C TYR A 54 20.28 3.01 -5.93
N ARG A 55 21.41 2.67 -5.31
CA ARG A 55 22.72 2.77 -5.96
C ARG A 55 22.77 1.92 -7.24
N LEU A 56 22.35 0.66 -7.15
CA LEU A 56 22.30 -0.25 -8.31
C LEU A 56 21.31 0.26 -9.36
N ASN A 57 20.12 0.70 -8.93
CA ASN A 57 19.11 1.25 -9.83
C ASN A 57 19.65 2.45 -10.61
N HIS A 58 20.22 3.44 -9.93
CA HIS A 58 20.82 4.61 -10.58
C HIS A 58 22.02 4.26 -11.47
N THR A 59 22.75 3.18 -11.16
CA THR A 59 23.90 2.75 -11.96
C THR A 59 23.49 2.04 -13.26
N TYR A 60 22.42 1.23 -13.21
CA TYR A 60 22.10 0.29 -14.29
C TYR A 60 20.82 0.62 -15.08
N GLN A 61 19.97 1.53 -14.61
CA GLN A 61 18.78 1.99 -15.33
C GLN A 61 19.15 2.90 -16.51
N THR A 62 19.65 2.29 -17.59
CA THR A 62 19.99 2.97 -18.84
C THR A 62 18.83 2.91 -19.83
N TYR A 63 18.86 3.76 -20.87
CA TYR A 63 17.85 3.73 -21.94
C TYR A 63 17.75 2.34 -22.58
N ASP A 64 18.90 1.75 -22.93
CA ASP A 64 18.96 0.43 -23.56
C ASP A 64 18.38 -0.66 -22.66
N PHE A 65 18.71 -0.62 -21.36
CA PHE A 65 18.13 -1.54 -20.37
C PHE A 65 16.60 -1.41 -20.30
N VAL A 66 16.07 -0.18 -20.26
CA VAL A 66 14.62 0.06 -20.21
C VAL A 66 13.94 -0.41 -21.51
N GLN A 67 14.53 -0.16 -22.68
CA GLN A 67 14.00 -0.64 -23.95
C GLN A 67 13.96 -2.18 -24.01
N GLU A 68 15.01 -2.84 -23.54
CA GLU A 68 15.05 -4.31 -23.46
C GLU A 68 13.96 -4.84 -22.54
N LYS A 69 13.80 -4.27 -21.33
CA LYS A 69 12.75 -4.67 -20.39
C LYS A 69 11.35 -4.47 -20.97
N ARG A 70 11.10 -3.34 -21.65
CA ARG A 70 9.81 -3.11 -22.35
C ARG A 70 9.52 -4.21 -23.37
N ASN A 71 10.50 -4.54 -24.21
CA ASN A 71 10.36 -5.61 -25.21
C ASN A 71 10.15 -6.99 -24.57
N ASN A 72 10.67 -7.22 -23.37
CA ASN A 72 10.57 -8.48 -22.65
C ASN A 72 9.23 -8.66 -21.90
N TYR A 73 8.70 -7.61 -21.26
CA TYR A 73 7.49 -7.71 -20.43
C TYR A 73 6.20 -7.39 -21.18
N LEU A 74 6.22 -6.57 -22.23
CA LEU A 74 5.02 -6.25 -23.03
C LEU A 74 4.56 -7.39 -23.96
N LYS A 75 5.26 -8.53 -23.93
CA LYS A 75 4.83 -9.77 -24.61
C LYS A 75 3.77 -10.53 -23.82
N PHE A 76 3.66 -10.29 -22.51
CA PHE A 76 2.74 -10.99 -21.61
C PHE A 76 2.84 -12.53 -21.68
N ASP A 77 4.03 -13.05 -21.94
CA ASP A 77 4.30 -14.47 -22.18
C ASP A 77 4.91 -15.20 -20.97
N LYS A 78 4.92 -14.55 -19.80
CA LYS A 78 5.61 -15.05 -18.60
C LYS A 78 4.75 -15.99 -17.77
N LYS A 79 3.47 -15.62 -17.56
CA LYS A 79 2.52 -16.38 -16.74
C LYS A 79 1.11 -15.86 -17.00
N GLU A 80 0.13 -16.76 -17.03
CA GLU A 80 -1.30 -16.43 -17.07
C GLU A 80 -1.91 -16.82 -15.71
N MET A 81 -2.59 -15.89 -15.05
CA MET A 81 -3.26 -16.14 -13.77
C MET A 81 -4.42 -15.15 -13.53
N PRO A 82 -5.45 -15.55 -12.75
CA PRO A 82 -6.46 -14.63 -12.24
C PRO A 82 -5.87 -13.57 -11.30
N ILE A 83 -6.54 -12.42 -11.20
CA ILE A 83 -6.12 -11.28 -10.36
C ILE A 83 -5.87 -11.71 -8.90
N TRP A 84 -6.73 -12.58 -8.35
CA TRP A 84 -6.59 -13.04 -6.97
C TRP A 84 -5.32 -13.87 -6.74
N GLU A 85 -4.93 -14.69 -7.71
CA GLU A 85 -3.67 -15.43 -7.66
C GLU A 85 -2.46 -14.49 -7.78
N ALA A 86 -2.60 -13.37 -8.48
CA ALA A 86 -1.56 -12.35 -8.54
C ALA A 86 -1.31 -11.70 -7.17
N PHE A 87 -2.36 -11.37 -6.42
CA PHE A 87 -2.23 -10.91 -5.03
C PHE A 87 -1.52 -11.95 -4.16
N GLN A 88 -1.95 -13.21 -4.22
CA GLN A 88 -1.28 -14.29 -3.47
C GLN A 88 0.19 -14.48 -3.87
N PHE A 89 0.53 -14.23 -5.13
CA PHE A 89 1.90 -14.28 -5.62
C PHE A 89 2.75 -13.13 -5.07
N LEU A 90 2.19 -11.92 -4.92
CA LEU A 90 2.88 -10.77 -4.33
C LEU A 90 3.24 -10.98 -2.85
N ASN A 91 2.53 -11.86 -2.14
CA ASN A 91 2.89 -12.20 -0.75
C ASN A 91 4.27 -12.87 -0.62
N GLN A 92 4.85 -13.34 -1.72
CA GLN A 92 6.20 -13.94 -1.73
C GLN A 92 7.29 -12.88 -1.94
N LEU A 93 6.92 -11.62 -2.17
CA LEU A 93 7.83 -10.54 -2.50
C LEU A 93 7.88 -9.53 -1.36
N VAL A 94 9.09 -9.26 -0.88
CA VAL A 94 9.40 -8.14 0.02
C VAL A 94 9.97 -7.01 -0.84
N ASP A 95 9.51 -5.78 -0.64
CA ASP A 95 10.02 -4.62 -1.38
C ASP A 95 11.27 -4.05 -0.69
N ASP A 96 12.45 -4.31 -1.28
CA ASP A 96 13.74 -3.84 -0.78
C ASP A 96 13.98 -2.33 -0.99
N SER A 97 13.07 -1.62 -1.68
CA SER A 97 13.16 -0.17 -1.89
C SER A 97 12.49 0.66 -0.80
N ASP A 98 11.63 0.04 0.01
CA ASP A 98 10.87 0.73 1.06
C ASP A 98 11.66 0.74 2.39
N PRO A 99 12.00 1.92 2.95
CA PRO A 99 12.68 2.01 4.24
C PRO A 99 11.75 1.78 5.44
N ASP A 100 10.43 1.76 5.25
CA ASP A 100 9.43 1.72 6.32
C ASP A 100 8.84 0.34 6.57
N THR A 101 8.86 -0.56 5.59
CA THR A 101 8.19 -1.87 5.67
C THR A 101 9.02 -3.04 5.19
N ASP A 102 8.99 -4.09 6.01
CA ASP A 102 9.57 -5.42 5.76
C ASP A 102 8.48 -6.45 5.40
N LEU A 103 7.22 -6.01 5.42
CA LEU A 103 6.05 -6.85 5.29
C LEU A 103 5.81 -7.21 3.81
N ASP A 104 5.12 -8.32 3.62
CA ASP A 104 4.62 -8.75 2.33
C ASP A 104 3.61 -7.73 1.78
N GLN A 105 3.61 -7.55 0.46
CA GLN A 105 2.83 -6.51 -0.23
C GLN A 105 1.38 -6.96 -0.48
N PHE A 106 0.62 -7.12 0.62
CA PHE A 106 -0.81 -7.48 0.57
C PHE A 106 -1.71 -6.29 0.22
#